data_AF-A0A7C7FVH6-F1
#
_entry.id   AF-A0A7C7FVH6-F1
#
_cell.length_a   1.000
_cell.length_b   1.000
_cell.length_c   1.000
_cell.angle_alpha   90.00
_cell.angle_beta   90.00
_cell.angle_gamma   90.00
#
_symmetry.space_group_name_H-M   'P 1'
#
loop_
_entity.id
_entity.type
_entity.pdbx_description
1 polymer ?
#
loop_
_entity_poly.entity_id
_entity_poly.type
_entity_poly.pdbx_seq_one_letter_code
_entity_poly.pdbx_strand_id
1 'polypeptide(L)'
;MSNSKDSGRDGKLNIELEIIDSKVNHAYKLLNDAVGQTQKLKYLFDLDEPSQEILDHWANDLAKLIDPIFYHSDEFEMFAFDGDTIREIDDEEN
;
A
#
# COMPACT_ATOMS: atom_id res chain seq x y z
N MET A 1 -0.51 42.34 -16.26
CA MET A 1 0.20 41.93 -15.05
C MET A 1 -0.61 40.79 -14.43
N SER A 2 -0.14 39.56 -14.59
CA SER A 2 -0.78 38.35 -14.03
C SER A 2 0.15 37.82 -12.96
N ASN A 3 -0.35 37.63 -11.74
CA ASN A 3 0.27 36.82 -10.69
C ASN A 3 -0.62 36.91 -9.45
N SER A 4 -1.45 35.89 -9.20
CA SER A 4 -1.97 35.55 -7.86
C SER A 4 -3.11 34.52 -7.89
N LYS A 5 -2.91 33.31 -8.43
CA LYS A 5 -3.89 32.21 -8.21
C LYS A 5 -3.29 30.79 -8.08
N ASP A 6 -1.99 30.62 -7.91
CA ASP A 6 -1.38 29.27 -7.85
C ASP A 6 -1.11 28.72 -6.43
N SER A 7 -0.99 29.56 -5.41
CA SER A 7 -0.52 29.11 -4.08
C SER A 7 -1.48 28.16 -3.35
N GLY A 8 -2.78 28.14 -3.72
CA GLY A 8 -3.76 27.21 -3.14
C GLY A 8 -3.72 25.82 -3.77
N ARG A 9 -3.25 25.71 -5.02
CA ARG A 9 -3.19 24.45 -5.76
C ARG A 9 -1.96 23.65 -5.35
N ASP A 10 -0.83 24.32 -5.16
CA ASP A 10 0.42 23.71 -4.66
C ASP A 10 0.26 23.14 -3.24
N GLY A 11 -0.48 23.83 -2.36
CA GLY A 11 -0.75 23.35 -1.00
C GLY A 11 -1.62 22.09 -0.95
N LYS A 12 -2.61 21.96 -1.84
CA LYS A 12 -3.45 20.76 -1.95
C LYS A 12 -2.65 19.58 -2.52
N LEU A 13 -1.84 19.83 -3.56
CA LEU A 13 -0.98 18.82 -4.18
C LEU A 13 0.03 18.23 -3.18
N ASN A 14 0.62 19.07 -2.32
CA ASN A 14 1.55 18.62 -1.30
C ASN A 14 0.89 17.69 -0.26
N ILE A 15 -0.35 17.98 0.15
CA ILE A 15 -1.11 17.12 1.07
C ILE A 15 -1.45 15.77 0.42
N GLU A 16 -1.85 15.78 -0.85
CA GLU A 16 -2.16 14.56 -1.61
C GLU A 16 -0.90 13.68 -1.79
N LEU A 17 0.25 14.28 -2.08
CA LEU A 17 1.54 13.58 -2.16
C LEU A 17 1.97 12.98 -0.82
N GLU A 18 1.79 13.69 0.30
CA GLU A 18 2.08 13.16 1.64
C GLU A 18 1.20 11.96 2.00
N ILE A 19 -0.08 11.97 1.60
CA ILE A 19 -0.99 10.84 1.79
C ILE A 19 -0.53 9.63 0.96
N ILE A 20 -0.17 9.84 -0.30
CA ILE A 20 0.30 8.78 -1.19
C ILE A 20 1.61 8.19 -0.68
N ASP A 21 2.58 9.03 -0.32
CA ASP A 21 3.85 8.58 0.25
C ASP A 21 3.65 7.77 1.54
N SER A 22 2.75 8.22 2.42
CA SER A 22 2.39 7.48 3.63
C SER A 22 1.80 6.09 3.32
N LYS A 23 0.85 6.01 2.38
CA LYS A 23 0.23 4.73 1.96
C LYS A 23 1.23 3.78 1.30
N VAL A 24 2.09 4.30 0.41
CA VAL A 24 3.14 3.50 -0.24
C VAL A 24 4.15 2.97 0.79
N ASN A 25 4.63 3.83 1.69
CA ASN A 25 5.57 3.42 2.74
C ASN A 25 4.95 2.38 3.69
N HIS A 26 3.66 2.51 4.00
CA HIS A 26 2.94 1.53 4.79
C HIS A 26 2.82 0.18 4.07
N ALA A 27 2.39 0.17 2.80
CA ALA A 27 2.31 -1.04 1.99
C ALA A 27 3.68 -1.72 1.83
N TYR A 28 4.75 -0.95 1.64
CA TYR A 28 6.12 -1.47 1.59
C TYR A 28 6.53 -2.16 2.89
N LYS A 29 6.21 -1.57 4.04
CA LYS A 29 6.47 -2.18 5.36
C LYS A 29 5.74 -3.50 5.52
N LEU A 30 4.45 -3.54 5.17
CA LEU A 30 3.64 -4.77 5.24
C LEU A 30 4.20 -5.87 4.35
N LEU A 31 4.64 -5.53 3.14
CA LEU A 31 5.27 -6.48 2.23
C LEU A 31 6.56 -7.04 2.80
N ASN A 32 7.41 -6.19 3.38
CA ASN A 32 8.66 -6.62 4.01
C ASN A 32 8.40 -7.55 5.21
N ASP A 33 7.38 -7.25 6.01
CA ASP A 33 6.97 -8.11 7.14
C ASP A 33 6.46 -9.48 6.63
N ALA A 34 5.67 -9.51 5.54
CA ALA A 34 5.16 -10.74 4.93
C ALA A 34 6.30 -11.61 4.36
N VAL A 35 7.29 -10.99 3.69
CA VAL A 35 8.50 -11.67 3.22
C VAL A 35 9.28 -12.26 4.40
N GLY A 36 9.44 -11.50 5.49
CA GLY A 36 10.09 -11.97 6.71
C GLY A 36 9.38 -13.18 7.35
N GLN A 37 8.05 -13.17 7.41
CA GLN A 37 7.26 -14.31 7.90
C GLN A 37 7.42 -15.54 7.00
N THR A 38 7.50 -15.35 5.69
CA THR A 38 7.71 -16.44 4.74
C THR A 38 9.10 -17.08 4.87
N GLN A 39 10.13 -16.27 5.11
CA GLN A 39 11.48 -16.77 5.37
C GLN A 39 11.55 -17.58 6.67
N LYS A 40 10.86 -17.15 7.74
CA LYS A 40 10.76 -17.92 8.99
C LYS A 40 10.09 -19.26 8.78
N LEU A 41 8.99 -19.30 8.03
CA LEU A 41 8.30 -20.56 7.73
C LEU A 41 9.20 -21.49 6.93
N LYS A 42 9.90 -20.99 5.91
CA LYS A 42 10.89 -21.78 5.16
C LYS A 42 11.93 -22.41 6.08
N TYR A 43 12.48 -21.62 7.01
CA TYR A 43 13.45 -22.14 7.98
C TYR A 43 12.85 -23.24 8.88
N LEU A 44 11.59 -23.12 9.29
CA LEU A 44 10.91 -24.17 10.04
C LEU A 44 10.78 -25.45 9.21
N PHE A 45 10.33 -25.35 7.95
CA PHE A 45 10.28 -26.49 7.02
C PHE A 45 11.65 -27.15 6.78
N ASP A 46 12.73 -26.36 6.76
CA ASP A 46 14.09 -26.88 6.59
C ASP A 46 14.57 -27.67 7.83
N LEU A 47 13.98 -27.42 9.01
CA LEU A 47 14.31 -28.11 10.28
C LEU A 47 13.40 -29.30 10.58
N ASP A 48 12.09 -29.15 10.36
CA ASP A 48 11.06 -30.16 10.67
C ASP A 48 9.77 -29.88 9.89
N GLU A 49 8.86 -30.85 9.82
CA GLU A 49 7.55 -30.65 9.20
C GLU A 49 6.62 -29.87 10.15
N PRO A 50 6.19 -28.64 9.79
CA PRO A 50 5.35 -27.83 10.66
C PRO A 50 3.95 -28.46 10.82
N SER A 51 3.39 -28.35 12.02
CA SER A 51 2.02 -28.82 12.26
C SER A 51 0.99 -28.00 11.47
N GLN A 52 -0.18 -28.59 11.22
CA GLN A 52 -1.30 -27.88 10.58
C GLN A 52 -1.69 -26.61 11.36
N GLU A 53 -1.65 -26.64 12.69
CA GLU A 53 -1.94 -25.46 13.53
C GLU A 53 -0.95 -24.30 13.28
N ILE A 54 0.34 -24.61 13.09
CA ILE A 54 1.36 -23.61 12.74
C ILE A 54 1.10 -23.03 11.35
N LEU A 55 0.73 -23.89 10.39
CA LEU A 55 0.38 -23.46 9.03
C LEU A 55 -0.85 -22.56 9.00
N ASP A 56 -1.90 -22.90 9.76
CA ASP A 56 -3.13 -22.12 9.87
C ASP A 56 -2.88 -20.76 10.53
N HIS A 57 -2.04 -20.72 11.57
CA HIS A 57 -1.65 -19.47 12.23
C HIS A 57 -0.86 -18.57 11.26
N TRP A 58 0.10 -19.13 10.54
CA TRP A 58 0.91 -18.40 9.57
C TRP A 58 0.08 -17.90 8.39
N ALA A 59 -0.84 -18.71 7.86
CA ALA A 59 -1.73 -18.28 6.77
C ALA A 59 -2.59 -17.09 7.20
N ASN A 60 -3.13 -17.11 8.43
CA ASN A 60 -3.88 -15.99 8.98
C ASN A 60 -3.03 -14.72 9.14
N ASP A 61 -1.79 -14.86 9.61
CA ASP A 61 -0.90 -13.71 9.80
C ASP A 61 -0.44 -13.12 8.46
N LEU A 62 -0.19 -13.95 7.45
CA LEU A 62 0.06 -13.46 6.10
C LEU A 62 -1.15 -12.73 5.50
N ALA A 63 -2.36 -13.27 5.64
CA ALA A 63 -3.57 -12.62 5.15
C ALA A 63 -3.72 -11.20 5.72
N LYS A 64 -3.52 -11.04 7.04
CA LYS A 64 -3.56 -9.72 7.71
C LYS A 64 -2.51 -8.74 7.20
N LEU A 65 -1.39 -9.22 6.65
CA LEU A 65 -0.34 -8.37 6.07
C LEU A 65 -0.60 -8.06 4.60
N ILE A 66 -1.17 -9.01 3.84
CA ILE A 66 -1.36 -8.92 2.40
C ILE A 66 -2.66 -8.19 2.04
N ASP A 67 -3.75 -8.43 2.76
CA ASP A 67 -5.06 -7.80 2.48
C ASP A 67 -4.98 -6.26 2.47
N PRO A 68 -4.29 -5.59 3.41
CA PRO A 68 -4.18 -4.13 3.37
C PRO A 68 -3.30 -3.62 2.22
N ILE A 69 -2.38 -4.43 1.69
CA ILE A 69 -1.57 -4.05 0.51
C ILE A 69 -2.46 -3.97 -0.72
N PHE A 70 -3.32 -4.97 -0.92
CA PHE A 70 -4.31 -4.96 -2.01
C PHE A 70 -5.28 -3.80 -1.86
N TYR A 71 -5.81 -3.58 -0.64
CA TYR A 71 -6.65 -2.43 -0.36
C TYR A 71 -5.99 -1.09 -0.74
N HIS A 72 -4.73 -0.88 -0.37
CA HIS A 72 -4.01 0.33 -0.75
C HIS A 72 -3.73 0.42 -2.26
N SER A 73 -3.49 -0.71 -2.93
CA SER A 73 -3.36 -0.75 -4.39
C SER A 73 -4.65 -0.32 -5.08
N ASP A 74 -5.79 -0.80 -4.62
CA ASP A 74 -7.11 -0.45 -5.15
C ASP A 74 -7.42 1.04 -4.91
N GLU A 75 -7.06 1.58 -3.74
CA GLU A 75 -7.17 3.02 -3.46
C GLU A 75 -6.31 3.88 -4.41
N PHE A 76 -5.21 3.34 -4.96
CA PHE A 76 -4.40 4.05 -5.94
C PHE A 76 -5.03 4.06 -7.33
N GLU A 77 -5.91 3.12 -7.66
CA GLU A 77 -6.66 3.13 -8.94
C GLU A 77 -7.58 4.35 -9.04
N MET A 78 -8.02 4.90 -7.90
CA MET A 78 -8.79 6.14 -7.82
C MET A 78 -7.97 7.39 -8.13
N PHE A 79 -6.66 7.27 -8.37
CA PHE A 79 -5.80 8.40 -8.73
C PHE A 79 -5.30 8.28 -10.17
N ALA A 80 -5.55 9.31 -10.99
CA ALA A 80 -4.94 9.45 -12.30
C ALA A 80 -3.58 10.15 -12.18
N PHE A 81 -2.54 9.53 -12.74
CA PHE A 81 -1.19 10.10 -12.84
C PHE A 81 -0.94 10.57 -14.28
N ASP A 82 -0.82 11.88 -14.52
CA ASP A 82 -0.56 12.44 -15.86
C ASP A 82 0.92 12.78 -16.14
N GLY A 83 1.81 12.43 -15.21
CA GLY A 83 3.25 12.67 -15.27
C GLY A 83 3.70 13.78 -14.33
N ASP A 84 2.94 14.88 -14.24
CA ASP A 84 3.29 16.06 -13.40
C ASP A 84 2.21 16.38 -12.35
N THR A 85 1.02 15.78 -12.47
CA THR A 85 -0.12 16.01 -11.58
C THR A 85 -0.77 14.70 -11.17
N ILE A 86 -1.12 14.60 -9.89
CA ILE A 86 -2.00 13.56 -9.36
C ILE A 86 -3.39 14.17 -9.23
N ARG A 87 -4.41 13.43 -9.66
CA ARG A 87 -5.81 13.84 -9.56
C ARG A 87 -6.63 12.66 -9.05
N GLU A 88 -7.51 12.90 -8.09
CA GLU A 88 -8.56 11.94 -7.76
C GLU A 88 -9.50 11.82 -8.96
N ILE A 89 -9.82 10.60 -9.36
CA ILE A 89 -10.80 10.29 -10.39
C ILE A 89 -12.12 10.20 -9.63
N ASP A 90 -12.97 11.23 -9.77
CA ASP A 90 -14.35 11.12 -9.34
C ASP A 90 -15.04 10.05 -10.21
N ASP A 91 -15.49 8.96 -9.58
CA ASP A 91 -16.37 7.94 -10.19
C ASP A 91 -17.78 8.51 -10.53
N GLU A 92 -17.91 9.82 -10.76
CA GLU A 92 -19.13 10.48 -11.20
C GLU A 92 -19.18 10.62 -12.73
N GLU A 93 -19.08 9.51 -13.47
CA GLU A 93 -19.55 9.45 -14.87
C GLU A 93 -19.78 7.99 -15.30
N ASN A 94 -20.81 7.35 -14.72
CA ASN A 94 -21.58 6.27 -15.36
C ASN A 94 -23.03 6.25 -14.87
#